data_AF-B9F6S6-F1
#
_entry.id   AF-B9F6S6-F1
#
_cell.length_a   1.000
_cell.length_b   1.000
_cell.length_c   1.000
_cell.angle_alpha   90.00
_cell.angle_beta   90.00
_cell.angle_gamma   90.00
#
_symmetry.space_group_name_H-M   'P 1'
#
loop_
_entity.id
_entity.type
_entity.pdbx_description
1 polymer ?
#
loop_
_entity_poly.entity_id
_entity_poly.type
_entity_poly.pdbx_seq_one_letter_code
_entity_poly.pdbx_strand_id
1 'polypeptide(L)'
;MERYHPSEVYELFVRHMNTPRVVVDSGVCATATLVQVHSARKHGMLLEAVAALSEHGVCVRKGYISSDDGRWFMDVFHVTDAAGRKVADADALLARLESSLSAEALPRAAAGGPAAEGLTLLELVGADRPASFRRAWTHGGRVAALVFVRDEETGAPIDDAARVRRIESRLRHVLRGGARCARTVLADPSAAGNLDRRLHQLLKEDGEADSRGAAPMTAVAVQDWGERGYSVVTVSCRDRPKLLFDVVCTLTDLDYVVYHGTFDTDGDHAQQEFYIRRSDGRPISSEAERQHVIRCLQAAIERRASEGVRLELRISDRRGLLAYVTRVFRENGLSVTHAEITTRDDMAMTSSTSPTWPAAPPIPRRSTR
;
A
#
# COMPACT_ATOMS: atom_id res chain seq x y z
N MET A 1 -44.71 2.16 16.45
CA MET A 1 -44.44 1.26 15.30
C MET A 1 -44.06 2.17 14.13
N GLU A 2 -42.77 2.54 14.06
CA GLU A 2 -42.27 3.44 13.02
C GLU A 2 -42.43 2.77 11.66
N ARG A 3 -43.20 3.42 10.77
CA ARG A 3 -43.39 2.97 9.39
C ARG A 3 -42.19 3.44 8.58
N TYR A 4 -41.22 2.56 8.37
CA TYR A 4 -40.12 2.79 7.43
C TYR A 4 -40.66 3.04 6.02
N HIS A 5 -40.09 4.00 5.31
CA HIS A 5 -40.51 4.32 3.94
C HIS A 5 -40.09 3.15 3.01
N PRO A 6 -40.91 2.72 2.02
CA PRO A 6 -40.60 1.57 1.17
C PRO A 6 -39.25 1.64 0.44
N SER A 7 -38.74 2.85 0.17
CA SER A 7 -37.41 3.08 -0.41
C SER A 7 -36.27 2.74 0.55
N GLU A 8 -36.43 2.98 1.86
CA GLU A 8 -35.42 2.67 2.87
C GLU A 8 -35.27 1.16 3.05
N VAL A 9 -36.39 0.43 3.02
CA VAL A 9 -36.39 -1.05 3.07
C VAL A 9 -35.74 -1.64 1.82
N TYR A 10 -36.00 -1.07 0.63
CA TYR A 10 -35.36 -1.49 -0.61
C TYR A 10 -33.86 -1.19 -0.61
N GLU A 11 -33.44 -0.02 -0.14
CA GLU A 11 -32.01 0.30 0.00
C GLU A 11 -31.31 -0.60 1.02
N LEU A 12 -31.93 -0.88 2.18
CA LEU A 12 -31.43 -1.83 3.17
C LEU A 12 -31.29 -3.24 2.58
N PHE A 13 -32.25 -3.66 1.76
CA PHE A 13 -32.22 -4.96 1.08
C PHE A 13 -31.10 -5.05 0.04
N VAL A 14 -30.96 -4.02 -0.81
CA VAL A 14 -29.87 -3.94 -1.81
C VAL A 14 -28.50 -3.87 -1.12
N ARG A 15 -28.39 -3.13 -0.02
CA ARG A 15 -27.18 -3.08 0.81
C ARG A 15 -26.85 -4.44 1.40
N HIS A 16 -27.83 -5.14 1.99
CA HIS A 16 -27.62 -6.48 2.54
C HIS A 16 -27.19 -7.49 1.49
N MET A 17 -27.75 -7.40 0.27
CA MET A 17 -27.33 -8.27 -0.83
C MET A 17 -25.93 -7.94 -1.33
N ASN A 18 -25.52 -6.66 -1.38
CA ASN A 18 -24.23 -6.27 -1.95
C ASN A 18 -23.07 -6.22 -0.93
N THR A 19 -23.35 -6.47 0.35
CA THR A 19 -22.31 -6.45 1.39
C THR A 19 -21.36 -7.62 1.17
N PRO A 20 -20.03 -7.39 1.10
CA PRO A 20 -19.05 -8.47 1.01
C PRO A 20 -19.20 -9.44 2.18
N ARG A 21 -19.28 -10.72 1.87
CA ARG A 21 -19.27 -11.79 2.88
C ARG A 21 -17.89 -12.38 2.97
N VAL A 22 -17.33 -12.41 4.18
CA VAL A 22 -16.04 -13.01 4.47
C VAL A 22 -16.25 -14.34 5.17
N VAL A 23 -15.54 -15.36 4.73
CA VAL A 23 -15.49 -16.65 5.41
C VAL A 23 -14.03 -16.95 5.71
N VAL A 24 -13.72 -17.27 6.97
CA VAL A 24 -12.38 -17.67 7.38
C VAL A 24 -12.44 -19.12 7.86
N ASP A 25 -11.60 -19.97 7.26
CA ASP A 25 -11.54 -21.39 7.58
C ASP A 25 -10.11 -21.79 7.92
N SER A 26 -9.92 -22.29 9.13
CA SER A 26 -8.63 -22.78 9.65
C SER A 26 -8.56 -24.31 9.69
N GLY A 27 -9.55 -25.04 9.18
CA GLY A 27 -9.58 -26.51 9.14
C GLY A 27 -9.08 -27.12 7.82
N VAL A 28 -9.23 -26.40 6.70
CA VAL A 28 -9.00 -26.96 5.34
C VAL A 28 -7.53 -27.21 5.02
N CYS A 29 -6.62 -26.37 5.50
CA CYS A 29 -5.19 -26.46 5.20
C CYS A 29 -4.36 -26.53 6.49
N ALA A 30 -3.39 -27.43 6.58
CA ALA A 30 -2.57 -27.58 7.78
C ALA A 30 -1.61 -26.39 8.00
N THR A 31 -1.18 -25.74 6.92
CA THR A 31 -0.09 -24.74 6.95
C THR A 31 -0.57 -23.29 6.78
N ALA A 32 -1.80 -23.08 6.32
CA ALA A 32 -2.37 -21.75 6.09
C ALA A 32 -3.83 -21.66 6.56
N THR A 33 -4.29 -20.44 6.79
CA THR A 33 -5.70 -20.14 7.04
C THR A 33 -6.34 -19.70 5.73
N LEU A 34 -7.51 -20.23 5.41
CA LEU A 34 -8.25 -19.87 4.20
C LEU A 34 -9.13 -18.66 4.49
N VAL A 35 -9.11 -17.66 3.61
CA VAL A 35 -10.02 -16.52 3.62
C VAL A 35 -10.74 -16.50 2.29
N GLN A 36 -12.06 -16.53 2.30
CA GLN A 36 -12.90 -16.38 1.12
C GLN A 36 -13.67 -15.08 1.23
N VAL A 37 -13.65 -14.27 0.17
CA VAL A 37 -14.42 -13.04 0.07
C VAL A 37 -15.39 -13.18 -1.09
N HIS A 38 -16.68 -13.20 -0.76
CA HIS A 38 -17.76 -13.20 -1.73
C HIS A 38 -18.32 -11.77 -1.82
N SER A 39 -18.19 -11.14 -2.98
CA SER A 39 -18.66 -9.76 -3.15
C SER A 39 -19.41 -9.60 -4.46
N ALA A 40 -20.38 -8.68 -4.46
CA ALA A 40 -20.99 -8.22 -5.69
C ALA A 40 -19.92 -7.55 -6.55
N ARG A 41 -20.02 -7.70 -7.86
CA ARG A 41 -19.07 -7.11 -8.78
C ARG A 41 -19.14 -5.57 -8.73
N LYS A 42 -18.14 -4.98 -8.08
CA LYS A 42 -17.92 -3.54 -8.05
C LYS A 42 -16.44 -3.27 -8.34
N HIS A 43 -16.18 -2.23 -9.15
CA HIS A 43 -14.82 -1.80 -9.43
C HIS A 43 -14.11 -1.45 -8.12
N GLY A 44 -12.95 -2.05 -7.86
CA GLY A 44 -12.16 -1.82 -6.64
C GLY A 44 -12.38 -2.82 -5.49
N MET A 45 -13.38 -3.72 -5.55
CA MET A 45 -13.63 -4.69 -4.46
C MET A 45 -12.44 -5.60 -4.16
N LEU A 46 -11.78 -6.14 -5.19
CA LEU A 46 -10.59 -6.96 -5.01
C LEU A 46 -9.46 -6.18 -4.32
N LEU A 47 -9.32 -4.88 -4.65
CA LEU A 47 -8.35 -4.02 -4.01
C LEU A 47 -8.70 -3.78 -2.54
N GLU A 48 -9.98 -3.58 -2.20
CA GLU A 48 -10.43 -3.44 -0.81
C GLU A 48 -10.15 -4.72 0.00
N ALA A 49 -10.44 -5.90 -0.55
CA ALA A 49 -10.15 -7.19 0.08
C ALA A 49 -8.64 -7.36 0.35
N VAL A 50 -7.81 -7.15 -0.66
CA VAL A 50 -6.35 -7.28 -0.54
C VAL A 50 -5.75 -6.19 0.37
N ALA A 51 -6.33 -4.99 0.38
CA ALA A 51 -5.97 -3.92 1.31
C ALA A 51 -6.26 -4.30 2.76
N ALA A 52 -7.45 -4.83 3.05
CA ALA A 52 -7.85 -5.26 4.39
C ALA A 52 -6.93 -6.38 4.92
N LEU A 53 -6.62 -7.38 4.08
CA LEU A 53 -5.64 -8.42 4.40
C LEU A 53 -4.26 -7.82 4.75
N SER A 54 -3.79 -6.89 3.92
CA SER A 54 -2.49 -6.22 4.10
C SER A 54 -2.44 -5.34 5.36
N GLU A 55 -3.53 -4.65 5.69
CA GLU A 55 -3.65 -3.81 6.89
C GLU A 55 -3.69 -4.64 8.17
N HIS A 56 -4.22 -5.87 8.09
CA HIS A 56 -4.25 -6.77 9.22
C HIS A 56 -2.98 -7.61 9.41
N GLY A 57 -1.99 -7.41 8.55
CA GLY A 57 -0.64 -7.97 8.69
C GLY A 57 -0.54 -9.44 8.31
N VAL A 58 -1.51 -9.97 7.57
CA VAL A 58 -1.46 -11.34 7.04
C VAL A 58 -0.77 -11.35 5.67
N CYS A 59 -0.02 -12.42 5.40
CA CYS A 59 0.69 -12.63 4.16
C CYS A 59 -0.03 -13.66 3.31
N VAL A 60 -0.44 -13.28 2.10
CA VAL A 60 -1.07 -14.16 1.12
C VAL A 60 0.01 -15.03 0.47
N ARG A 61 -0.16 -16.36 0.52
CA ARG A 61 0.77 -17.34 -0.07
C ARG A 61 0.26 -17.97 -1.35
N LYS A 62 -1.05 -18.12 -1.45
CA LYS A 62 -1.70 -18.70 -2.61
C LYS A 62 -3.11 -18.14 -2.71
N GLY A 63 -3.66 -18.09 -3.90
CA GLY A 63 -5.07 -17.82 -4.06
C GLY A 63 -5.54 -17.80 -5.49
N TYR A 64 -6.84 -17.67 -5.61
CA TYR A 64 -7.54 -17.63 -6.87
C TYR A 64 -8.65 -16.59 -6.80
N ILE A 65 -8.78 -15.86 -7.90
CA ILE A 65 -9.83 -14.87 -8.13
C ILE A 65 -10.70 -15.46 -9.23
N SER A 66 -12.01 -15.54 -9.00
CA SER A 66 -12.95 -15.96 -10.04
C SER A 66 -14.19 -15.07 -10.06
N SER A 67 -14.64 -14.79 -11.27
CA SER A 67 -15.93 -14.17 -11.56
C SER A 67 -16.72 -15.10 -12.47
N ASP A 68 -17.69 -15.81 -11.92
CA ASP A 68 -18.28 -17.00 -12.53
C ASP A 68 -19.37 -16.68 -13.59
N ASP A 69 -19.95 -15.48 -13.53
CA ASP A 69 -21.05 -15.04 -14.42
C ASP A 69 -21.07 -13.52 -14.67
N GLY A 70 -20.03 -12.82 -14.20
CA GLY A 70 -19.91 -11.37 -14.30
C GLY A 70 -20.72 -10.57 -13.27
N ARG A 71 -21.33 -11.21 -12.27
CA ARG A 71 -22.09 -10.55 -11.20
C ARG A 71 -21.46 -10.68 -9.82
N TRP A 72 -20.75 -11.78 -9.55
CA TRP A 72 -20.13 -12.04 -8.26
C TRP A 72 -18.65 -12.38 -8.40
N PHE A 73 -17.86 -11.89 -7.45
CA PHE A 73 -16.50 -12.32 -7.23
C PHE A 73 -16.45 -13.32 -6.08
N MET A 74 -15.71 -14.40 -6.30
CA MET A 74 -15.29 -15.33 -5.26
C MET A 74 -13.77 -15.32 -5.22
N ASP A 75 -13.24 -14.59 -4.25
CA ASP A 75 -11.81 -14.40 -4.06
C ASP A 75 -11.36 -15.28 -2.91
N VAL A 76 -10.35 -16.12 -3.13
CA VAL A 76 -9.89 -17.05 -2.11
C VAL A 76 -8.40 -16.91 -1.89
N PHE A 77 -8.03 -16.73 -0.63
CA PHE A 77 -6.68 -16.45 -0.19
C PHE A 77 -6.26 -17.46 0.87
N HIS A 78 -5.10 -18.09 0.67
CA HIS A 78 -4.39 -18.85 1.68
C HIS A 78 -3.43 -17.89 2.36
N VAL A 79 -3.69 -17.60 3.63
CA VAL A 79 -2.97 -16.57 4.39
C VAL A 79 -2.19 -17.16 5.56
N THR A 80 -1.09 -16.48 5.88
CA THR A 80 -0.19 -16.79 6.98
C THR A 80 0.09 -15.53 7.80
N ASP A 81 0.63 -15.67 9.01
CA ASP A 81 1.20 -14.56 9.76
C ASP A 81 2.50 -14.06 9.11
N ALA A 82 3.06 -12.97 9.63
CA ALA A 82 4.32 -12.40 9.13
C ALA A 82 5.54 -13.35 9.24
N ALA A 83 5.47 -14.39 10.08
CA ALA A 83 6.50 -15.41 10.23
C ALA A 83 6.26 -16.62 9.29
N GLY A 84 5.23 -16.58 8.45
CA GLY A 84 4.87 -17.67 7.54
C GLY A 84 4.15 -18.83 8.22
N ARG A 85 3.70 -18.66 9.47
CA ARG A 85 2.91 -19.67 10.19
C ARG A 85 1.43 -19.44 9.95
N LYS A 86 0.64 -20.47 10.19
CA LYS A 86 -0.82 -20.36 10.15
C LYS A 86 -1.33 -19.33 11.15
N VAL A 87 -2.40 -18.60 10.79
CA VAL A 87 -2.96 -17.57 11.66
C VAL A 87 -3.56 -18.23 12.90
N ALA A 88 -3.12 -17.82 14.08
CA ALA A 88 -3.48 -18.46 15.35
C ALA A 88 -4.94 -18.23 15.73
N ASP A 89 -5.46 -17.02 15.51
CA ASP A 89 -6.83 -16.63 15.86
C ASP A 89 -7.60 -16.26 14.58
N ALA A 90 -8.31 -17.25 14.04
CA ALA A 90 -9.08 -17.11 12.81
C ALA A 90 -10.35 -16.27 13.03
N ASP A 91 -10.98 -16.38 14.20
CA ASP A 91 -12.21 -15.64 14.54
C ASP A 91 -11.93 -14.15 14.71
N ALA A 92 -10.82 -13.79 15.37
CA ALA A 92 -10.38 -12.40 15.44
C ALA A 92 -10.01 -11.83 14.07
N LEU A 93 -9.41 -12.64 13.18
CA LEU A 93 -9.14 -12.23 11.80
C LEU A 93 -10.44 -11.97 11.03
N LEU A 94 -11.43 -12.87 11.15
CA LEU A 94 -12.73 -12.72 10.52
C LEU A 94 -13.41 -11.42 10.95
N ALA A 95 -13.55 -11.18 12.26
CA ALA A 95 -14.21 -9.99 12.78
C ALA A 95 -13.54 -8.68 12.30
N ARG A 96 -12.21 -8.67 12.21
CA ARG A 96 -11.43 -7.53 11.69
C ARG A 96 -11.67 -7.31 10.19
N LEU A 97 -11.69 -8.38 9.40
CA LEU A 97 -11.93 -8.30 7.95
C LEU A 97 -13.37 -7.89 7.64
N GLU A 98 -14.36 -8.45 8.33
CA GLU A 98 -15.76 -8.06 8.21
C GLU A 98 -15.95 -6.58 8.57
N SER A 99 -15.33 -6.12 9.66
CA SER A 99 -15.36 -4.70 10.03
C SER A 99 -14.72 -3.80 8.97
N SER A 100 -13.67 -4.26 8.29
CA SER A 100 -12.98 -3.47 7.26
C SER A 100 -13.77 -3.42 5.95
N LEU A 101 -14.43 -4.51 5.57
CA LEU A 101 -15.15 -4.64 4.30
C LEU A 101 -16.63 -4.22 4.39
N SER A 102 -17.20 -4.14 5.60
CA SER A 102 -18.57 -3.63 5.83
C SER A 102 -18.64 -2.10 5.92
N ALA A 103 -17.49 -1.41 5.95
CA ALA A 103 -17.39 0.02 6.24
C ALA A 103 -17.84 0.98 5.10
N GLU A 104 -18.66 0.50 4.15
CA GLU A 104 -19.38 1.38 3.22
C GLU A 104 -20.66 2.01 3.84
N ALA A 105 -20.99 1.71 5.10
CA ALA A 105 -22.29 2.10 5.69
C ALA A 105 -22.27 3.20 6.77
N LEU A 106 -21.11 3.64 7.29
CA LEU A 106 -21.01 4.75 8.25
C LEU A 106 -19.73 5.56 8.03
N PRO A 107 -19.74 6.89 8.23
CA PRO A 107 -18.51 7.67 8.26
C PRO A 107 -17.59 7.05 9.31
N ARG A 108 -16.37 6.71 8.86
CA ARG A 108 -15.36 5.94 9.62
C ARG A 108 -14.96 6.66 10.91
N ALA A 109 -15.76 6.51 11.95
CA ALA A 109 -15.44 6.86 13.31
C ALA A 109 -14.89 5.62 14.03
N ALA A 110 -13.66 5.75 14.52
CA ALA A 110 -13.05 4.93 15.57
C ALA A 110 -12.95 3.41 15.33
N ALA A 111 -11.84 3.01 14.68
CA ALA A 111 -11.22 1.71 14.95
C ALA A 111 -9.69 1.78 14.79
N GLY A 112 -9.00 2.11 15.88
CA GLY A 112 -7.68 1.56 16.23
C GLY A 112 -6.41 1.92 15.43
N GLY A 113 -6.49 2.70 14.35
CA GLY A 113 -5.32 3.33 13.72
C GLY A 113 -5.18 4.81 14.15
N PRO A 114 -4.00 5.46 14.01
CA PRO A 114 -3.81 6.87 14.38
C PRO A 114 -4.52 7.86 13.43
N ALA A 115 -5.67 7.48 12.87
CA ALA A 115 -6.52 8.32 12.05
C ALA A 115 -7.88 8.47 12.72
N ALA A 116 -8.31 9.73 12.85
CA ALA A 116 -9.66 10.22 13.16
C ALA A 116 -9.92 10.84 14.54
N GLU A 117 -8.93 11.51 15.16
CA GLU A 117 -9.21 12.66 16.03
C GLU A 117 -8.23 13.78 15.69
N GLY A 118 -8.70 14.82 15.00
CA GLY A 118 -8.06 16.14 15.04
C GLY A 118 -6.70 16.35 14.34
N LEU A 119 -6.36 15.64 13.25
CA LEU A 119 -5.05 15.79 12.56
C LEU A 119 -5.16 16.41 11.15
N THR A 120 -4.22 17.27 10.78
CA THR A 120 -4.01 17.76 9.41
C THR A 120 -3.04 16.85 8.66
N LEU A 121 -3.40 16.41 7.46
CA LEU A 121 -2.53 15.59 6.59
C LEU A 121 -1.80 16.46 5.55
N LEU A 122 -0.49 16.32 5.48
CA LEU A 122 0.38 16.93 4.48
C LEU A 122 0.94 15.84 3.56
N GLU A 123 0.70 15.95 2.25
CA GLU A 123 1.29 15.07 1.24
C GLU A 123 2.51 15.75 0.60
N LEU A 124 3.64 15.04 0.60
CA LEU A 124 4.92 15.56 0.15
C LEU A 124 5.47 14.65 -0.95
N VAL A 125 5.90 15.23 -2.07
CA VAL A 125 6.64 14.50 -3.11
C VAL A 125 7.79 15.35 -3.63
N GLY A 126 8.92 14.73 -3.93
CA GLY A 126 10.08 15.43 -4.49
C GLY A 126 11.33 14.57 -4.60
N ALA A 127 12.48 15.20 -4.78
CA ALA A 127 13.77 14.52 -4.85
C ALA A 127 14.18 13.93 -3.50
N ASP A 128 14.71 12.72 -3.53
CA ASP A 128 15.18 12.00 -2.35
C ASP A 128 16.43 12.68 -1.75
N ARG A 129 16.32 13.04 -0.48
CA ARG A 129 17.42 13.44 0.39
C ARG A 129 17.18 12.80 1.75
N PRO A 130 18.24 12.54 2.53
CA PRO A 130 18.12 11.97 3.87
C PRO A 130 17.32 12.90 4.79
N ALA A 131 16.02 12.66 4.83
CA ALA A 131 15.03 13.27 5.70
C ALA A 131 13.97 12.19 5.96
N SER A 132 13.83 11.74 7.20
CA SER A 132 12.85 10.70 7.54
C SER A 132 11.53 11.36 7.94
N PHE A 133 10.48 11.05 7.19
CA PHE A 133 9.10 11.40 7.51
C PHE A 133 8.40 10.21 8.18
N ARG A 134 7.27 10.46 8.85
CA ARG A 134 6.55 9.42 9.60
C ARG A 134 6.04 8.27 8.74
N ARG A 135 5.67 8.54 7.49
CA ARG A 135 5.35 7.52 6.49
C ARG A 135 5.94 7.96 5.16
N ALA A 136 7.06 7.37 4.76
CA ALA A 136 7.77 7.74 3.54
C ALA A 136 8.20 6.53 2.71
N TRP A 137 8.13 6.67 1.39
CA TRP A 137 8.64 5.73 0.41
C TRP A 137 9.61 6.46 -0.51
N THR A 138 10.75 5.84 -0.80
CA THR A 138 11.73 6.35 -1.76
C THR A 138 11.88 5.41 -2.95
N HIS A 139 11.93 5.93 -4.17
CA HIS A 139 12.22 5.14 -5.37
C HIS A 139 12.81 6.02 -6.46
N GLY A 140 13.82 5.53 -7.19
CA GLY A 140 14.41 6.25 -8.33
C GLY A 140 14.98 7.63 -7.98
N GLY A 141 15.45 7.83 -6.74
CA GLY A 141 15.90 9.14 -6.25
C GLY A 141 14.77 10.14 -6.00
N ARG A 142 13.52 9.67 -5.86
CA ARG A 142 12.33 10.44 -5.46
C ARG A 142 11.81 9.93 -4.12
N VAL A 143 11.12 10.79 -3.38
CA VAL A 143 10.47 10.47 -2.11
C VAL A 143 9.00 10.91 -2.15
N ALA A 144 8.10 10.05 -1.68
CA ALA A 144 6.74 10.42 -1.29
C ALA A 144 6.56 10.23 0.20
N ALA A 145 5.91 11.18 0.87
CA ALA A 145 5.66 11.10 2.29
C ALA A 145 4.28 11.65 2.70
N LEU A 146 3.69 11.00 3.70
CA LEU A 146 2.47 11.45 4.37
C LEU A 146 2.84 11.88 5.79
N VAL A 147 2.54 13.14 6.13
CA VAL A 147 2.86 13.73 7.43
C VAL A 147 1.58 14.20 8.10
N PHE A 148 1.25 13.58 9.23
CA PHE A 148 0.16 14.02 10.09
C PHE A 148 0.67 15.03 11.11
N VAL A 149 0.07 16.20 11.14
CA VAL A 149 0.39 17.29 12.07
C VAL A 149 -0.85 17.71 12.85
N ARG A 150 -0.65 18.12 14.10
CA ARG A 150 -1.69 18.73 14.95
C ARG A 150 -1.12 19.95 15.63
N ASP A 151 -2.01 20.84 16.07
CA ASP A 151 -1.63 21.89 16.98
C ASP A 151 -1.25 21.32 18.36
N GLU A 152 -0.16 21.81 18.93
CA GLU A 152 0.39 21.29 20.18
C GLU A 152 -0.35 21.80 21.42
N GLU A 153 -0.87 23.03 21.38
CA GLU A 153 -1.53 23.65 22.52
C GLU A 153 -2.97 23.17 22.67
N THR A 154 -3.65 22.96 21.54
CA THR A 154 -5.07 22.60 21.48
C THR A 154 -5.30 21.13 21.15
N GLY A 155 -4.29 20.42 20.63
CA GLY A 155 -4.43 19.05 20.14
C GLY A 155 -5.29 18.92 18.88
N ALA A 156 -5.79 20.04 18.34
CA ALA A 156 -6.74 20.11 17.24
C ALA A 156 -6.05 20.16 15.87
N PRO A 157 -6.80 19.98 14.76
CA PRO A 157 -6.26 20.18 13.42
C PRO A 157 -5.75 21.61 13.25
N ILE A 158 -4.77 21.77 12.38
CA ILE A 158 -4.28 23.08 11.98
C ILE A 158 -5.23 23.64 10.90
N ASP A 159 -6.23 24.42 11.34
CA ASP A 159 -7.24 25.03 10.45
C ASP A 159 -6.80 26.40 9.90
N ASP A 160 -5.76 27.02 10.48
CA ASP A 160 -5.19 28.28 9.98
C ASP A 160 -4.42 28.07 8.67
N ALA A 161 -5.05 28.45 7.56
CA ALA A 161 -4.47 28.39 6.22
C ALA A 161 -3.13 29.14 6.08
N ALA A 162 -2.89 30.20 6.86
CA ALA A 162 -1.61 30.91 6.86
C ALA A 162 -0.53 30.10 7.59
N ARG A 163 -0.88 29.44 8.69
CA ARG A 163 0.03 28.53 9.40
C ARG A 163 0.38 27.31 8.58
N VAL A 164 -0.61 26.70 7.92
CA VAL A 164 -0.40 25.63 6.95
C VAL A 164 0.60 26.05 5.86
N ARG A 165 0.38 27.22 5.22
CA ARG A 165 1.31 27.75 4.21
C ARG A 165 2.73 28.00 4.75
N ARG A 166 2.86 28.43 6.01
CA ARG A 166 4.18 28.59 6.67
C ARG A 166 4.87 27.23 6.84
N ILE A 167 4.14 26.20 7.25
CA ILE A 167 4.65 24.83 7.39
C ILE A 167 5.08 24.29 6.02
N GLU A 168 4.22 24.40 5.01
CA GLU A 168 4.55 24.01 3.62
C GLU A 168 5.80 24.72 3.11
N SER A 169 5.91 26.04 3.31
CA SER A 169 7.08 26.80 2.90
C SER A 169 8.37 26.26 3.54
N ARG A 170 8.36 25.96 4.84
CA ARG A 170 9.52 25.38 5.53
C ARG A 170 9.85 23.99 5.01
N LEU A 171 8.86 23.14 4.74
CA LEU A 171 9.06 21.80 4.20
C LEU A 171 9.64 21.82 2.78
N ARG A 172 9.25 22.79 1.94
CA ARG A 172 9.85 22.98 0.61
C ARG A 172 11.37 23.23 0.67
N HIS A 173 11.86 23.90 1.71
CA HIS A 173 13.29 24.13 1.91
C HIS A 173 14.04 22.86 2.31
N VAL A 174 13.38 21.96 3.05
CA VAL A 174 13.93 20.63 3.39
C VAL A 174 14.09 19.78 2.12
N LEU A 175 13.14 19.89 1.19
CA LEU A 175 13.14 19.14 -0.07
C LEU A 175 13.76 19.89 -1.28
N ARG A 176 14.59 20.93 -1.02
CA ARG A 176 15.28 21.85 -1.96
C ARG A 176 14.89 21.73 -3.45
N GLY A 177 13.87 22.47 -3.86
CA GLY A 177 13.73 23.01 -5.22
C GLY A 177 13.14 22.10 -6.30
N GLY A 178 12.81 20.85 -5.99
CA GLY A 178 12.07 19.95 -6.89
C GLY A 178 10.72 19.47 -6.35
N ALA A 179 10.42 19.74 -5.07
CA ALA A 179 9.24 19.20 -4.42
C ALA A 179 7.96 19.94 -4.80
N ARG A 180 7.02 19.23 -5.41
CA ARG A 180 5.62 19.64 -5.45
C ARG A 180 5.01 19.18 -4.12
N CYS A 181 4.89 20.09 -3.15
CA CYS A 181 3.96 19.87 -2.03
C CYS A 181 2.55 19.78 -2.62
N ALA A 182 2.05 18.56 -2.79
CA ALA A 182 0.71 18.35 -3.25
C ALA A 182 -0.21 18.42 -2.03
N ARG A 183 -0.71 19.63 -1.74
CA ARG A 183 -1.97 19.84 -1.02
C ARG A 183 -1.97 19.50 0.48
N THR A 184 -2.43 20.46 1.28
CA THR A 184 -2.93 20.19 2.62
C THR A 184 -4.36 19.67 2.49
N VAL A 185 -4.60 18.41 2.81
CA VAL A 185 -5.96 17.87 2.86
C VAL A 185 -6.40 17.93 4.31
N LEU A 186 -7.39 18.77 4.61
CA LEU A 186 -8.23 18.61 5.79
C LEU A 186 -8.95 17.27 5.58
N ALA A 187 -8.36 16.20 6.10
CA ALA A 187 -8.80 14.86 5.78
C ALA A 187 -10.17 14.63 6.42
N ASP A 188 -11.20 14.50 5.57
CA ASP A 188 -12.21 13.48 5.84
C ASP A 188 -11.46 12.12 5.77
N PRO A 189 -11.34 11.37 6.87
CA PRO A 189 -10.59 10.11 6.92
C PRO A 189 -11.14 9.04 5.99
N SER A 190 -12.33 9.24 5.44
CA SER A 190 -12.96 8.41 4.40
C SER A 190 -12.37 8.66 3.00
N ALA A 191 -11.89 9.88 2.71
CA ALA A 191 -11.37 10.27 1.39
C ALA A 191 -9.88 9.93 1.19
N ALA A 192 -9.13 9.73 2.27
CA ALA A 192 -7.69 9.42 2.20
C ALA A 192 -7.38 7.98 1.75
N GLY A 193 -8.38 7.10 1.72
CA GLY A 193 -8.25 5.70 1.29
C GLY A 193 -7.13 4.95 2.03
N ASN A 194 -6.72 3.81 1.49
CA ASN A 194 -5.55 3.09 1.96
C ASN A 194 -4.29 3.97 1.75
N LEU A 195 -3.65 4.38 2.84
CA LEU A 195 -2.50 5.29 2.82
C LEU A 195 -1.30 4.75 2.00
N ASP A 196 -1.15 3.43 1.89
CA ASP A 196 -0.12 2.84 1.03
C ASP A 196 -0.44 3.06 -0.46
N ARG A 197 -1.73 2.96 -0.84
CA ARG A 197 -2.20 3.34 -2.20
C ARG A 197 -1.93 4.82 -2.47
N ARG A 198 -2.14 5.71 -1.49
CA ARG A 198 -1.86 7.14 -1.70
C ARG A 198 -0.37 7.42 -1.92
N LEU A 199 0.53 6.80 -1.14
CA LEU A 199 1.98 6.90 -1.37
C LEU A 199 2.37 6.37 -2.75
N HIS A 200 1.74 5.29 -3.20
CA HIS A 200 1.92 4.74 -4.53
C HIS A 200 1.56 5.73 -5.64
N GLN A 201 0.39 6.37 -5.52
CA GLN A 201 -0.09 7.38 -6.46
C GLN A 201 0.83 8.60 -6.51
N LEU A 202 1.27 9.09 -5.35
CA LEU A 202 2.18 10.23 -5.26
C LEU A 202 3.50 9.98 -6.01
N LEU A 203 4.11 8.79 -5.85
CA LEU A 203 5.33 8.44 -6.58
C LEU A 203 5.11 8.30 -8.10
N LYS A 204 3.93 7.81 -8.51
CA LYS A 204 3.55 7.71 -9.93
C LYS A 204 3.34 9.09 -10.57
N GLU A 205 2.66 10.00 -9.87
CA GLU A 205 2.32 11.35 -10.32
C GLU A 205 3.55 12.26 -10.48
N ASP A 206 4.60 12.06 -9.66
CA ASP A 206 5.79 12.91 -9.60
C ASP A 206 6.75 12.72 -10.81
N GLY A 207 6.44 11.75 -11.66
CA GLY A 207 7.24 11.41 -12.84
C GLY A 207 8.41 10.52 -12.46
N GLU A 208 8.36 9.30 -12.96
CA GLU A 208 9.46 8.33 -12.94
C GLU A 208 10.69 9.01 -13.55
N ALA A 209 11.69 9.34 -12.74
CA ALA A 209 13.00 9.70 -13.26
C ALA A 209 13.53 8.46 -13.98
N ASP A 210 13.92 8.61 -15.25
CA ASP A 210 14.47 7.56 -16.13
C ASP A 210 15.13 6.45 -15.31
N SER A 211 14.42 5.33 -15.18
CA SER A 211 14.90 4.18 -14.43
C SER A 211 16.14 3.65 -15.14
N ARG A 212 17.30 3.86 -14.49
CA ARG A 212 18.51 3.08 -14.76
C ARG A 212 18.13 1.62 -14.58
N GLY A 213 17.97 0.92 -15.71
CA GLY A 213 17.92 -0.54 -15.87
C GLY A 213 17.11 -1.28 -14.81
N ALA A 214 15.93 -1.77 -15.20
CA ALA A 214 15.15 -2.74 -14.40
C ALA A 214 16.09 -3.76 -13.74
N ALA A 215 15.94 -3.96 -12.43
CA ALA A 215 16.67 -5.03 -11.78
C ALA A 215 16.28 -6.35 -12.48
N PRO A 216 17.23 -7.22 -12.84
CA PRO A 216 16.98 -8.39 -13.70
C PRO A 216 16.04 -9.46 -13.10
N MET A 217 15.43 -9.21 -11.93
CA MET A 217 14.63 -10.17 -11.16
C MET A 217 13.11 -9.97 -11.27
N THR A 218 12.61 -8.86 -11.81
CA THR A 218 11.16 -8.61 -11.96
C THR A 218 10.74 -8.76 -13.42
N ALA A 219 10.11 -9.89 -13.75
CA ALA A 219 9.56 -10.15 -15.08
C ALA A 219 8.05 -9.86 -15.07
N VAL A 220 7.62 -8.91 -15.91
CA VAL A 220 6.20 -8.63 -16.17
C VAL A 220 5.96 -8.83 -17.65
N ALA A 221 5.01 -9.71 -17.98
CA ALA A 221 4.57 -9.96 -19.34
C ALA A 221 3.08 -9.67 -19.45
N VAL A 222 2.66 -9.14 -20.60
CA VAL A 222 1.26 -8.94 -20.93
C VAL A 222 1.00 -9.63 -22.24
N GLN A 223 0.00 -10.50 -22.30
CA GLN A 223 -0.40 -11.27 -23.47
C GLN A 223 -1.88 -11.02 -23.79
N ASP A 224 -2.25 -11.17 -25.06
CA ASP A 224 -3.66 -11.10 -25.46
C ASP A 224 -4.26 -12.51 -25.47
N TRP A 225 -5.47 -12.65 -24.92
CA TRP A 225 -6.27 -13.86 -24.97
C TRP A 225 -7.51 -13.58 -25.83
N GLY A 226 -7.32 -13.64 -27.14
CA GLY A 226 -8.33 -13.25 -28.12
C GLY A 226 -9.66 -14.03 -28.01
N GLU A 227 -9.62 -15.32 -27.67
CA GLU A 227 -10.82 -16.18 -27.63
C GLU A 227 -11.85 -15.76 -26.57
N ARG A 228 -11.39 -15.10 -25.50
CA ARG A 228 -12.24 -14.65 -24.39
C ARG A 228 -12.17 -13.14 -24.19
N GLY A 229 -11.46 -12.40 -25.05
CA GLY A 229 -11.32 -10.95 -24.95
C GLY A 229 -10.72 -10.48 -23.62
N TYR A 230 -9.73 -11.20 -23.10
CA TYR A 230 -8.96 -10.81 -21.91
C TYR A 230 -7.54 -10.40 -22.31
N SER A 231 -6.93 -9.53 -21.51
CA SER A 231 -5.47 -9.43 -21.48
C SER A 231 -4.96 -10.17 -20.25
N VAL A 232 -3.91 -10.98 -20.42
CA VAL A 232 -3.30 -11.77 -19.36
C VAL A 232 -2.03 -11.08 -18.92
N VAL A 233 -1.96 -10.69 -17.65
CA VAL A 233 -0.77 -10.11 -17.03
C VAL A 233 -0.11 -11.18 -16.18
N THR A 234 1.14 -11.51 -16.48
CA THR A 234 1.96 -12.43 -15.69
C THR A 234 3.06 -11.63 -15.00
N VAL A 235 3.16 -11.79 -13.69
CA VAL A 235 4.18 -11.18 -12.84
C VAL A 235 4.98 -12.30 -12.18
N SER A 236 6.30 -12.26 -12.35
CA SER A 236 7.24 -13.17 -11.69
C SER A 236 8.35 -12.34 -11.05
N CYS A 237 8.46 -12.41 -9.73
CA CYS A 237 9.46 -11.67 -8.98
C CYS A 237 9.72 -12.30 -7.61
N ARG A 238 10.63 -11.72 -6.83
CA ARG A 238 10.84 -12.12 -5.44
C ARG A 238 9.60 -11.78 -4.60
N ASP A 239 9.11 -12.77 -3.85
CA ASP A 239 8.00 -12.58 -2.92
C ASP A 239 8.36 -11.62 -1.79
N ARG A 240 7.37 -10.82 -1.39
CA ARG A 240 7.48 -9.90 -0.27
C ARG A 240 6.11 -9.52 0.27
N PRO A 241 6.02 -9.10 1.55
CA PRO A 241 4.78 -8.55 2.09
C PRO A 241 4.20 -7.45 1.19
N LYS A 242 2.86 -7.49 1.03
CA LYS A 242 2.07 -6.55 0.22
C LYS A 242 2.35 -6.56 -1.29
N LEU A 243 3.04 -7.57 -1.82
CA LEU A 243 3.25 -7.69 -3.28
C LEU A 243 1.93 -7.74 -4.05
N LEU A 244 1.00 -8.62 -3.65
CA LEU A 244 -0.32 -8.73 -4.28
C LEU A 244 -1.10 -7.39 -4.22
N PHE A 245 -1.01 -6.67 -3.10
CA PHE A 245 -1.61 -5.34 -2.96
C PHE A 245 -1.05 -4.37 -4.00
N ASP A 246 0.28 -4.30 -4.16
CA ASP A 246 0.90 -3.37 -5.10
C ASP A 246 0.46 -3.65 -6.55
N VAL A 247 0.40 -4.94 -6.93
CA VAL A 247 -0.03 -5.34 -8.28
C VAL A 247 -1.50 -4.99 -8.53
N VAL A 248 -2.41 -5.41 -7.64
CA VAL A 248 -3.86 -5.14 -7.77
C VAL A 248 -4.15 -3.65 -7.69
N CYS A 249 -3.47 -2.92 -6.81
CA CYS A 249 -3.58 -1.47 -6.69
C CYS A 249 -3.19 -0.78 -7.99
N THR A 250 -2.07 -1.20 -8.60
CA THR A 250 -1.59 -0.64 -9.87
C THR A 250 -2.56 -0.90 -11.01
N LEU A 251 -3.10 -2.13 -11.12
CA LEU A 251 -4.10 -2.48 -12.13
C LEU A 251 -5.38 -1.64 -11.96
N THR A 252 -5.86 -1.49 -10.72
CA THR A 252 -7.04 -0.68 -10.41
C THR A 252 -6.82 0.80 -10.71
N ASP A 253 -5.65 1.36 -10.35
CA ASP A 253 -5.28 2.76 -10.65
C ASP A 253 -5.05 3.02 -12.15
N LEU A 254 -4.89 1.98 -12.95
CA LEU A 254 -4.83 2.03 -14.42
C LEU A 254 -6.21 1.78 -15.07
N ASP A 255 -7.28 1.70 -14.28
CA ASP A 255 -8.66 1.46 -14.71
C ASP A 255 -8.87 0.08 -15.36
N TYR A 256 -8.15 -0.94 -14.87
CA TYR A 256 -8.38 -2.35 -15.20
C TYR A 256 -9.12 -3.07 -14.08
N VAL A 257 -10.00 -3.99 -14.50
CA VAL A 257 -10.73 -4.91 -13.64
C VAL A 257 -10.15 -6.31 -13.81
N VAL A 258 -9.76 -6.94 -12.70
CA VAL A 258 -9.37 -8.35 -12.65
C VAL A 258 -10.62 -9.22 -12.61
N TYR A 259 -10.75 -10.14 -13.55
CA TYR A 259 -11.87 -11.10 -13.62
C TYR A 259 -11.49 -12.46 -13.08
N HIS A 260 -10.29 -12.91 -13.45
CA HIS A 260 -9.72 -14.13 -12.95
C HIS A 260 -8.27 -13.86 -12.58
N GLY A 261 -7.74 -14.66 -11.68
CA GLY A 261 -6.34 -14.60 -11.38
C GLY A 261 -5.91 -15.75 -10.50
N THR A 262 -4.63 -16.06 -10.58
CA THR A 262 -3.97 -17.03 -9.72
C THR A 262 -2.71 -16.38 -9.21
N PHE A 263 -2.41 -16.61 -7.94
CA PHE A 263 -1.13 -16.20 -7.38
C PHE A 263 -0.65 -17.30 -6.47
N ASP A 264 0.62 -17.61 -6.57
CA ASP A 264 1.27 -18.69 -5.84
C ASP A 264 2.68 -18.23 -5.48
N THR A 265 3.05 -18.49 -4.23
CA THR A 265 4.39 -18.26 -3.72
C THR A 265 5.05 -19.60 -3.46
N ASP A 266 6.19 -19.83 -4.11
CA ASP A 266 7.10 -20.92 -3.83
C ASP A 266 8.40 -20.38 -3.26
N GLY A 267 8.67 -20.68 -1.98
CA GLY A 267 9.82 -20.13 -1.26
C GLY A 267 9.79 -18.60 -1.19
N ASP A 268 10.79 -17.97 -1.80
CA ASP A 268 10.87 -16.51 -1.94
C ASP A 268 10.56 -16.02 -3.36
N HIS A 269 9.96 -16.85 -4.21
CA HIS A 269 9.50 -16.48 -5.55
C HIS A 269 7.97 -16.44 -5.59
N ALA A 270 7.43 -15.34 -6.13
CA ALA A 270 6.01 -15.17 -6.36
C ALA A 270 5.72 -15.18 -7.86
N GLN A 271 4.73 -15.98 -8.25
CA GLN A 271 4.17 -16.01 -9.59
C GLN A 271 2.70 -15.64 -9.52
N GLN A 272 2.30 -14.63 -10.29
CA GLN A 272 0.94 -14.12 -10.32
C GLN A 272 0.47 -13.97 -11.77
N GLU A 273 -0.76 -14.38 -12.05
CA GLU A 273 -1.40 -14.29 -13.35
C GLU A 273 -2.77 -13.64 -13.18
N PHE A 274 -3.05 -12.59 -13.95
CA PHE A 274 -4.30 -11.83 -13.87
C PHE A 274 -4.93 -11.70 -15.25
N TYR A 275 -6.20 -12.08 -15.35
CA TYR A 275 -7.05 -11.91 -16.52
C TYR A 275 -7.81 -10.60 -16.35
N ILE A 276 -7.40 -9.59 -17.11
CA ILE A 276 -7.89 -8.23 -16.97
C ILE A 276 -8.65 -7.75 -18.20
N ARG A 277 -9.56 -6.81 -17.97
CA ARG A 277 -10.12 -5.94 -19.01
C ARG A 277 -10.15 -4.52 -18.47
N ARG A 278 -10.20 -3.54 -19.36
CA ARG A 278 -10.51 -2.15 -18.98
C ARG A 278 -11.91 -2.08 -18.37
N SER A 279 -12.20 -1.02 -17.63
CA SER A 279 -13.54 -0.80 -17.07
C SER A 279 -14.65 -0.71 -18.14
N ASP A 280 -14.31 -0.40 -19.39
CA ASP A 280 -15.23 -0.45 -20.55
C ASP A 280 -15.44 -1.87 -21.14
N GLY A 281 -14.79 -2.88 -20.57
CA GLY A 281 -14.89 -4.28 -20.98
C GLY A 281 -13.99 -4.68 -22.15
N ARG A 282 -13.10 -3.82 -22.65
CA ARG A 282 -12.17 -4.16 -23.73
C ARG A 282 -10.82 -4.68 -23.20
N PRO A 283 -10.12 -5.55 -23.93
CA PRO A 283 -8.73 -5.89 -23.64
C PRO A 283 -7.81 -4.72 -23.98
N ILE A 284 -6.53 -4.84 -23.62
CA ILE A 284 -5.46 -3.91 -24.02
C ILE A 284 -5.40 -3.87 -25.55
N SER A 285 -5.46 -2.66 -26.09
CA SER A 285 -5.72 -2.44 -27.52
C SER A 285 -4.48 -2.04 -28.32
N SER A 286 -3.44 -1.53 -27.65
CA SER A 286 -2.24 -1.01 -28.31
C SER A 286 -0.95 -1.42 -27.60
N GLU A 287 0.14 -1.48 -28.34
CA GLU A 287 1.46 -1.79 -27.78
C GLU A 287 1.97 -0.70 -26.82
N ALA A 288 1.61 0.57 -27.07
CA ALA A 288 1.94 1.67 -26.16
C ALA A 288 1.23 1.52 -24.81
N GLU A 289 -0.05 1.12 -24.82
CA GLU A 289 -0.83 0.79 -23.61
C GLU A 289 -0.22 -0.42 -22.89
N ARG A 290 0.10 -1.50 -23.64
CA ARG A 290 0.78 -2.69 -23.10
C ARG A 290 2.07 -2.33 -22.38
N GLN A 291 2.94 -1.58 -23.03
CA GLN A 291 4.23 -1.20 -22.47
C GLN A 291 4.07 -0.23 -21.28
N HIS A 292 3.03 0.61 -21.29
CA HIS A 292 2.71 1.46 -20.14
C HIS A 292 2.30 0.64 -18.91
N VAL A 293 1.43 -0.37 -19.09
CA VAL A 293 1.04 -1.29 -18.01
C VAL A 293 2.25 -2.03 -17.44
N ILE A 294 3.10 -2.59 -18.30
CA ILE A 294 4.35 -3.28 -17.90
C ILE A 294 5.23 -2.38 -17.04
N ARG A 295 5.52 -1.15 -17.52
CA ARG A 295 6.37 -0.20 -16.78
C ARG A 295 5.77 0.18 -15.42
N CYS A 296 4.47 0.47 -15.39
CA CYS A 296 3.78 0.83 -14.14
C CYS A 296 3.84 -0.32 -13.12
N LEU A 297 3.66 -1.56 -13.54
CA LEU A 297 3.74 -2.73 -12.68
C LEU A 297 5.17 -3.00 -12.19
N GLN A 298 6.17 -2.89 -13.07
CA GLN A 298 7.57 -3.02 -12.67
C GLN A 298 7.96 -1.97 -11.63
N ALA A 299 7.66 -0.70 -11.91
CA ALA A 299 7.94 0.39 -10.98
C ALA A 299 7.18 0.21 -9.66
N ALA A 300 5.90 -0.20 -9.70
CA ALA A 300 5.11 -0.53 -8.53
C ALA A 300 5.76 -1.58 -7.63
N ILE A 301 6.26 -2.66 -8.23
CA ILE A 301 6.91 -3.76 -7.51
C ILE A 301 8.25 -3.30 -6.94
N GLU A 302 9.04 -2.56 -7.72
CA GLU A 302 10.37 -2.09 -7.34
C GLU A 302 10.35 -0.98 -6.27
N ARG A 303 9.32 -0.12 -6.26
CA ARG A 303 9.16 0.95 -5.23
C ARG A 303 9.18 0.44 -3.80
N ARG A 304 8.72 -0.79 -3.57
CA ARG A 304 8.68 -1.43 -2.24
C ARG A 304 9.63 -2.64 -2.14
N ALA A 305 10.35 -2.99 -3.20
CA ALA A 305 11.48 -3.91 -3.16
C ALA A 305 12.72 -3.19 -2.61
N SER A 306 12.71 -2.84 -1.32
CA SER A 306 13.90 -2.30 -0.67
C SER A 306 14.86 -3.44 -0.31
N GLU A 307 16.05 -3.47 -0.92
CA GLU A 307 17.17 -4.26 -0.41
C GLU A 307 17.76 -3.53 0.80
N GLY A 308 17.48 -4.00 2.01
CA GLY A 308 18.00 -3.39 3.23
C GLY A 308 17.58 -4.05 4.55
N VAL A 309 18.18 -3.60 5.64
CA VAL A 309 17.92 -4.05 7.01
C VAL A 309 16.76 -3.25 7.60
N ARG A 310 15.74 -3.96 8.08
CA ARG A 310 14.67 -3.38 8.90
C ARG A 310 15.19 -3.14 10.32
N LEU A 311 15.12 -1.90 10.76
CA LEU A 311 15.43 -1.43 12.10
C LEU A 311 14.13 -1.06 12.81
N GLU A 312 13.92 -1.58 14.02
CA GLU A 312 12.83 -1.20 14.90
C GLU A 312 13.38 -0.50 16.14
N LEU A 313 12.96 0.75 16.40
CA LEU A 313 13.33 1.52 17.57
C LEU A 313 12.07 1.80 18.41
N ARG A 314 12.18 1.59 19.72
CA ARG A 314 11.15 1.93 20.70
C ARG A 314 11.79 2.81 21.77
N ILE A 315 11.47 4.10 21.75
CA ILE A 315 12.11 5.13 22.59
C ILE A 315 11.03 6.05 23.14
N SER A 316 11.18 6.54 24.37
CA SER A 316 10.29 7.55 24.94
C SER A 316 10.24 8.80 24.05
N ASP A 317 9.04 9.25 23.70
CA ASP A 317 8.87 10.38 22.81
C ASP A 317 9.32 11.67 23.48
N ARG A 318 9.97 12.53 22.69
CA ARG A 318 10.45 13.84 23.13
C ARG A 318 10.61 14.76 21.95
N ARG A 319 10.41 16.06 22.17
CA ARG A 319 10.63 17.07 21.13
C ARG A 319 12.04 16.93 20.53
N GLY A 320 12.09 16.85 19.20
CA GLY A 320 13.34 16.71 18.45
C GLY A 320 13.87 15.27 18.35
N LEU A 321 13.20 14.25 18.89
CA LEU A 321 13.63 12.86 18.79
C LEU A 321 13.83 12.42 17.33
N LEU A 322 12.86 12.71 16.46
CA LEU A 322 12.98 12.38 15.04
C LEU A 322 14.16 13.12 14.38
N ALA A 323 14.35 14.40 14.69
CA ALA A 323 15.50 15.15 14.19
C ALA A 323 16.84 14.54 14.66
N TYR A 324 16.88 14.01 15.89
CA TYR A 324 18.05 13.32 16.41
C TYR A 324 18.28 11.97 15.71
N VAL A 325 17.25 11.12 15.59
CA VAL A 325 17.34 9.80 14.95
C VAL A 325 17.76 9.94 13.48
N THR A 326 17.11 10.85 12.74
CA THR A 326 17.46 11.13 11.33
C THR A 326 18.87 11.67 11.18
N ARG A 327 19.33 12.50 12.13
CA ARG A 327 20.71 12.99 12.17
C ARG A 327 21.69 11.85 12.37
N VAL A 328 21.42 10.93 13.30
CA VAL A 328 22.27 9.75 13.55
C VAL A 328 22.39 8.89 12.30
N PHE A 329 21.27 8.59 11.61
CA PHE A 329 21.33 7.84 10.34
C PHE A 329 22.19 8.54 9.30
N ARG A 330 21.96 9.85 9.09
CA ARG A 330 22.72 10.64 8.12
C ARG A 330 24.22 10.71 8.45
N GLU A 331 24.57 10.92 9.72
CA GLU A 331 25.97 10.99 10.18
C GLU A 331 26.70 9.64 10.03
N ASN A 332 25.95 8.53 10.07
CA ASN A 332 26.49 7.18 9.86
C ASN A 332 26.34 6.70 8.39
N GLY A 333 25.98 7.60 7.46
CA GLY A 333 25.83 7.25 6.04
C GLY A 333 24.68 6.29 5.73
N LEU A 334 23.72 6.13 6.66
CA LEU A 334 22.53 5.31 6.46
C LEU A 334 21.46 6.11 5.71
N SER A 335 20.96 5.55 4.62
CA SER A 335 19.77 6.04 3.93
C SER A 335 18.54 5.28 4.41
N VAL A 336 17.41 5.98 4.55
CA VAL A 336 16.14 5.41 4.99
C VAL A 336 15.23 5.30 3.78
N THR A 337 14.97 4.07 3.31
CA THR A 337 14.14 3.85 2.12
C THR A 337 12.66 3.76 2.44
N HIS A 338 12.36 3.30 3.65
CA HIS A 338 11.04 3.22 4.22
C HIS A 338 11.11 3.63 5.69
N ALA A 339 10.14 4.40 6.16
CA ALA A 339 9.95 4.70 7.57
C ALA A 339 8.46 4.68 7.92
N GLU A 340 8.12 3.97 8.99
CA GLU A 340 6.83 4.08 9.67
C GLU A 340 7.07 4.45 11.13
N ILE A 341 6.50 5.58 11.55
CA ILE A 341 6.73 6.18 12.86
C ILE A 341 5.39 6.36 13.55
N THR A 342 5.22 5.73 14.69
CA THR A 342 4.01 5.83 15.52
C THR A 342 4.36 6.33 16.92
N THR A 343 3.50 7.18 17.49
CA THR A 343 3.59 7.57 18.91
C THR A 343 2.36 6.99 19.61
N ARG A 344 2.57 6.22 20.67
CA ARG A 344 1.51 5.64 21.51
C ARG A 344 1.96 5.69 22.96
N ASP A 345 1.11 6.18 23.86
CA ASP A 345 1.37 6.25 25.31
C ASP A 345 2.74 6.88 25.65
N ASP A 346 3.03 8.07 25.08
CA ASP A 346 4.32 8.78 25.19
C ASP A 346 5.55 8.02 24.70
N MET A 347 5.37 6.97 23.90
CA MET A 347 6.44 6.18 23.30
C MET A 347 6.42 6.26 21.79
N ALA A 348 7.57 6.63 21.21
CA ALA A 348 7.80 6.61 19.77
C ALA A 348 8.31 5.22 19.35
N MET A 349 7.63 4.63 18.37
CA MET A 349 8.01 3.40 17.69
C MET A 349 8.37 3.77 16.24
N THR A 350 9.58 3.44 15.79
CA THR A 350 9.99 3.62 14.38
C THR A 350 10.39 2.29 13.77
N SER A 351 9.78 1.89 12.66
CA SER A 351 10.30 0.84 11.79
C SER A 351 10.88 1.50 10.54
N SER A 352 12.12 1.17 10.16
CA SER A 352 12.76 1.74 8.98
C SER A 352 13.66 0.75 8.28
N THR A 353 13.72 0.76 6.94
CA THR A 353 14.62 -0.11 6.17
C THR A 353 15.79 0.68 5.59
N SER A 354 17.03 0.18 5.71
CA SER A 354 18.25 0.82 5.18
C SER A 354 19.11 -0.17 4.40
N PRO A 355 19.67 0.17 3.22
CA PRO A 355 20.47 -0.76 2.44
C PRO A 355 21.76 -1.19 3.15
N THR A 356 22.10 -2.48 3.04
CA THR A 356 23.41 -3.03 3.47
C THR A 356 24.44 -2.93 2.36
N TRP A 357 25.66 -2.56 2.74
CA TRP A 357 26.80 -2.40 1.83
C TRP A 357 27.35 -3.76 1.36
N PRO A 358 27.67 -3.97 0.07
CA PRO A 358 28.58 -5.05 -0.33
C PRO A 358 30.00 -4.67 0.09
N ALA A 359 30.65 -5.50 0.93
CA ALA A 359 32.00 -5.26 1.47
C ALA A 359 32.93 -4.64 0.41
N ALA A 360 33.42 -3.42 0.68
CA ALA A 360 34.31 -2.72 -0.24
C ALA A 360 35.59 -3.54 -0.46
N PRO A 361 36.07 -3.73 -1.70
CA PRO A 361 37.37 -4.36 -1.92
C PRO A 361 38.47 -3.49 -1.28
N PRO A 362 39.54 -4.10 -0.74
CA PRO A 362 40.57 -3.38 -0.03
C PRO A 362 41.29 -2.39 -0.97
N ILE A 363 41.38 -1.14 -0.51
CA ILE A 363 42.06 -0.05 -1.21
C ILE A 363 43.55 -0.39 -1.33
N PRO A 364 44.16 -0.36 -2.53
CA PRO A 364 45.59 -0.61 -2.66
C PRO A 364 46.37 0.54 -2.01
N ARG A 365 47.24 0.17 -1.06
CA ARG A 365 48.16 1.11 -0.41
C ARG A 365 49.08 1.72 -1.47
N ARG A 366 48.97 3.04 -1.68
CA ARG A 366 49.98 3.80 -2.43
C ARG A 366 51.29 3.77 -1.65
N SER A 367 52.28 3.07 -2.21
CA SER A 367 53.69 3.20 -1.83
C SER A 367 54.16 4.60 -2.20
N THR A 368 54.38 5.45 -1.21
CA THR A 368 55.21 6.65 -1.36
C THR A 368 56.65 6.21 -1.61
N ARG A 369 57.20 6.59 -2.76
CA ARG A 369 58.64 6.73 -2.97
C ARG A 369 59.02 8.19 -2.85
#